data_AF-A0A355G4N4-F1
#
_entry.id   AF-A0A355G4N4-F1
#
_cell.length_a   1.000
_cell.length_b   1.000
_cell.length_c   1.000
_cell.angle_alpha   90.00
_cell.angle_beta   90.00
_cell.angle_gamma   90.00
#
_symmetry.space_group_name_H-M   'P 1'
#
loop_
_entity.id
_entity.type
_entity.pdbx_description
1 polymer ?
#
loop_
_entity_poly.entity_id
_entity_poly.type
_entity_poly.pdbx_seq_one_letter_code
_entity_poly.pdbx_strand_id
1 'polypeptide(L)'
;WSEPTAIPALDRDPVKGHPGLQAGVCDVTPQYHPQTGTILALGHVVFYRGPRFAKGDQLARYPVYAVRDKAGQWSERNVLKWDDPRGSEIYTNNCGQRFVMPNGDIMMSFTFGANKQPRMVAGVRCAFDGSELTIREVGPPLKNAVGRGLLEPSITRFQDRYFMTIRAEDGHGYVAVSPDGLNYQRQTAWAFDDGTSIGMSTTQQHWLTHSDGLFLVYTRQDETNKNVIRWRSPLWVAQVDPEKLCLIRETEQVVLPLVGDGVNDANQVALMGNFDVTNVSPDESCVTVGEWMPRNKAKGDVLLGRIKWNQPNRNLPDFVS
;
A
#
# COMPACT_ATOMS: atom_id res chain seq x y z
N TRP A 1 17.52 -7.67 15.26
CA TRP A 1 17.08 -6.26 15.36
C TRP A 1 18.27 -5.41 15.76
N SER A 2 18.44 -4.26 15.12
CA SER A 2 19.43 -3.23 15.47
C SER A 2 18.68 -1.91 15.71
N GLU A 3 19.39 -0.92 16.25
CA GLU A 3 18.87 0.44 16.26
C GLU A 3 18.56 0.90 14.82
N PRO A 4 17.46 1.66 14.59
CA PRO A 4 17.15 2.22 13.29
C PRO A 4 18.26 3.16 12.81
N THR A 5 18.77 2.91 11.61
CA THR A 5 19.74 3.79 10.95
C THR A 5 19.09 4.51 9.78
N ALA A 6 19.41 5.79 9.58
CA ALA A 6 18.96 6.52 8.42
C ALA A 6 19.43 5.84 7.13
N ILE A 7 18.57 5.85 6.10
CA ILE A 7 18.91 5.41 4.74
C ILE A 7 19.14 6.69 3.93
N PRO A 8 20.40 7.08 3.62
CA PRO A 8 20.69 8.36 2.98
C PRO A 8 19.92 8.58 1.68
N ALA A 9 19.76 7.54 0.87
CA ALA A 9 19.00 7.58 -0.38
C ALA A 9 17.52 7.99 -0.22
N LEU A 10 16.94 7.84 0.98
CA LEU A 10 15.54 8.17 1.28
C LEU A 10 15.38 9.46 2.09
N ASP A 11 16.47 10.22 2.30
CA ASP A 11 16.46 11.47 3.06
C ASP A 11 15.85 12.64 2.26
N ARG A 12 16.02 13.88 2.71
CA ARG A 12 15.52 15.08 2.02
C ARG A 12 16.62 15.75 1.21
N ASP A 13 16.38 15.89 -0.09
CA ASP A 13 17.30 16.60 -0.99
C ASP A 13 16.80 18.00 -1.33
N PRO A 14 17.68 19.01 -1.46
CA PRO A 14 17.31 20.29 -2.05
C PRO A 14 16.79 20.11 -3.48
N VAL A 15 15.73 20.84 -3.83
CA VAL A 15 15.17 20.81 -5.19
C VAL A 15 15.84 21.87 -6.07
N LYS A 16 16.53 21.43 -7.13
CA LYS A 16 17.20 22.33 -8.10
C LYS A 16 16.21 23.34 -8.68
N GLY A 17 16.56 24.62 -8.67
CA GLY A 17 15.71 25.71 -9.17
C GLY A 17 14.60 26.17 -8.23
N HIS A 18 14.44 25.54 -7.05
CA HIS A 18 13.42 25.90 -6.07
C HIS A 18 14.06 26.15 -4.68
N PRO A 19 14.65 27.34 -4.43
CA PRO A 19 15.29 27.65 -3.16
C PRO A 19 14.39 27.37 -1.95
N GLY A 20 14.93 26.67 -0.95
CA GLY A 20 14.23 26.32 0.29
C GLY A 20 13.17 25.22 0.16
N LEU A 21 13.02 24.59 -1.01
CA LEU A 21 12.17 23.41 -1.20
C LEU A 21 13.04 22.15 -1.07
N GLN A 22 12.53 21.15 -0.34
CA GLN A 22 13.19 19.86 -0.16
C GLN A 22 12.30 18.71 -0.65
N ALA A 23 12.87 17.79 -1.41
CA ALA A 23 12.26 16.55 -1.87
C ALA A 23 12.59 15.41 -0.88
N GLY A 24 11.60 15.03 -0.08
CA GLY A 24 11.65 13.81 0.74
C GLY A 24 10.94 12.65 0.07
N VAL A 25 10.98 11.48 0.71
CA VAL A 25 10.27 10.27 0.27
C VAL A 25 9.24 9.88 1.32
N CYS A 26 8.03 9.52 0.90
CA CYS A 26 7.02 8.93 1.78
C CYS A 26 6.45 7.65 1.17
N ASP A 27 5.62 6.96 1.96
CA ASP A 27 4.96 5.71 1.58
C ASP A 27 5.94 4.63 1.11
N VAL A 28 7.11 4.53 1.76
CA VAL A 28 8.12 3.55 1.41
C VAL A 28 7.68 2.16 1.84
N THR A 29 7.51 1.27 0.85
CA THR A 29 7.21 -0.15 1.07
C THR A 29 8.42 -0.98 0.62
N PRO A 30 9.15 -1.65 1.54
CA PRO A 30 10.23 -2.56 1.19
C PRO A 30 9.69 -3.89 0.67
N GLN A 31 10.40 -4.51 -0.26
CA GLN A 31 10.07 -5.85 -0.77
C GLN A 31 11.35 -6.64 -1.04
N TYR A 32 11.44 -7.85 -0.47
CA TYR A 32 12.49 -8.78 -0.82
C TYR A 32 12.26 -9.38 -2.20
N HIS A 33 13.32 -9.46 -3.01
CA HIS A 33 13.31 -9.99 -4.35
C HIS A 33 14.13 -11.29 -4.40
N PRO A 34 13.51 -12.48 -4.37
CA PRO A 34 14.22 -13.74 -4.16
C PRO A 34 15.23 -14.09 -5.27
N GLN A 35 14.98 -13.72 -6.52
CA GLN A 35 15.85 -14.06 -7.65
C GLN A 35 17.19 -13.33 -7.60
N THR A 36 17.24 -12.14 -7.00
CA THR A 36 18.46 -11.33 -6.86
C THR A 36 18.99 -11.35 -5.42
N GLY A 37 18.11 -11.68 -4.47
CA GLY A 37 18.35 -11.62 -3.04
C GLY A 37 18.56 -10.21 -2.51
N THR A 38 17.94 -9.21 -3.14
CA THR A 38 18.00 -7.80 -2.75
C THR A 38 16.67 -7.35 -2.15
N ILE A 39 16.66 -6.20 -1.46
CA ILE A 39 15.43 -5.55 -0.99
C ILE A 39 15.20 -4.27 -1.79
N LEU A 40 14.08 -4.17 -2.48
CA LEU A 40 13.63 -2.96 -3.16
C LEU A 40 12.74 -2.13 -2.22
N ALA A 41 13.23 -0.99 -1.76
CA ALA A 41 12.45 0.00 -1.03
C ALA A 41 11.93 1.06 -1.99
N LEU A 42 10.63 1.04 -2.29
CA LEU A 42 9.97 1.94 -3.23
C LEU A 42 8.95 2.80 -2.48
N GLY A 43 9.04 4.12 -2.66
CA GLY A 43 8.04 5.09 -2.22
C GLY A 43 7.82 6.14 -3.31
N HIS A 44 7.46 7.35 -2.93
CA HIS A 44 7.36 8.46 -3.88
C HIS A 44 7.79 9.79 -3.30
N VAL A 45 8.15 10.71 -4.20
CA VAL A 45 8.63 12.04 -3.82
C VAL A 45 7.50 12.92 -3.25
N VAL A 46 7.81 13.61 -2.16
CA VAL A 46 6.97 14.64 -1.55
C VAL A 46 7.80 15.85 -1.19
N PHE A 47 7.19 17.04 -1.22
CA PHE A 47 7.93 18.30 -1.05
C PHE A 47 7.62 18.98 0.27
N TYR A 48 8.67 19.51 0.91
CA TYR A 48 8.64 20.22 2.18
C TYR A 48 9.28 21.60 2.05
N ARG A 49 8.78 22.55 2.85
CA ARG A 49 9.48 23.81 3.15
C ARG A 49 9.75 23.85 4.65
N GLY A 50 11.04 23.76 5.01
CA GLY A 50 11.47 23.59 6.40
C GLY A 50 10.78 22.36 7.04
N PRO A 51 10.16 22.50 8.22
CA PRO A 51 9.55 21.36 8.92
C PRO A 51 8.18 20.95 8.36
N ARG A 52 7.60 21.69 7.41
CA ARG A 52 6.22 21.49 6.97
C ARG A 52 6.10 21.01 5.54
N PHE A 53 5.10 20.17 5.30
CA PHE A 53 4.69 19.78 3.96
C PHE A 53 4.33 21.03 3.12
N ALA A 54 4.89 21.14 1.92
CA ALA A 54 4.66 22.29 1.05
C ALA A 54 3.23 22.24 0.47
N LYS A 55 2.39 23.23 0.75
CA LYS A 55 1.00 23.24 0.25
C LYS A 55 0.85 23.88 -1.14
N GLY A 56 1.61 24.94 -1.43
CA GLY A 56 1.49 25.73 -2.67
C GLY A 56 2.47 25.34 -3.77
N ASP A 57 3.60 24.72 -3.42
CA ASP A 57 4.74 24.49 -4.32
C ASP A 57 5.00 22.99 -4.50
N GLN A 58 3.94 22.18 -4.55
CA GLN A 58 4.09 20.77 -4.90
C GLN A 58 4.47 20.68 -6.38
N LEU A 59 5.50 19.89 -6.68
CA LEU A 59 5.85 19.52 -8.05
C LEU A 59 5.24 18.15 -8.38
N ALA A 60 5.41 17.73 -9.63
CA ALA A 60 4.98 16.42 -10.09
C ALA A 60 5.56 15.30 -9.20
N ARG A 61 4.73 14.31 -8.90
CA ARG A 61 5.11 13.18 -8.04
C ARG A 61 5.44 11.95 -8.87
N TYR A 62 6.55 11.33 -8.55
CA TYR A 62 7.06 10.13 -9.20
C TYR A 62 7.62 9.15 -8.17
N PRO A 63 7.74 7.86 -8.51
CA PRO A 63 8.28 6.86 -7.61
C PRO A 63 9.79 7.05 -7.43
N VAL A 64 10.23 6.90 -6.19
CA VAL A 64 11.64 6.95 -5.79
C VAL A 64 11.96 5.64 -5.09
N TYR A 65 13.11 5.04 -5.40
CA TYR A 65 13.53 3.79 -4.77
C TYR A 65 15.01 3.75 -4.41
N ALA A 66 15.32 2.85 -3.48
CA ALA A 66 16.67 2.42 -3.17
C ALA A 66 16.68 0.90 -3.02
N VAL A 67 17.81 0.28 -3.33
CA VAL A 67 17.99 -1.17 -3.25
C VAL A 67 18.99 -1.50 -2.16
N ARG A 68 18.66 -2.44 -1.29
CA ARG A 68 19.59 -3.01 -0.32
C ARG A 68 20.14 -4.33 -0.85
N ASP A 69 21.45 -4.45 -0.90
CA ASP A 69 22.11 -5.70 -1.28
C ASP A 69 22.16 -6.72 -0.11
N LYS A 70 22.71 -7.90 -0.39
CA LYS A 70 22.87 -9.00 0.57
C LYS A 70 23.83 -8.67 1.72
N ALA A 71 24.85 -7.87 1.46
CA ALA A 71 25.80 -7.42 2.48
C ALA A 71 25.23 -6.27 3.32
N GLY A 72 24.07 -5.75 2.93
CA GLY A 72 23.26 -4.80 3.67
C GLY A 72 23.51 -3.35 3.33
N GLN A 73 24.25 -3.07 2.25
CA GLN A 73 24.48 -1.73 1.75
C GLN A 73 23.27 -1.26 0.93
N TRP A 74 22.92 0.02 1.09
CA TRP A 74 21.88 0.67 0.30
C TRP A 74 22.51 1.36 -0.92
N SER A 75 21.84 1.25 -2.06
CA SER A 75 22.15 2.02 -3.26
C SER A 75 21.91 3.52 -3.02
N GLU A 76 22.40 4.32 -3.95
CA GLU A 76 21.94 5.69 -4.12
C GLU A 76 20.44 5.76 -4.47
N ARG A 77 19.87 6.97 -4.37
CA ARG A 77 18.50 7.26 -4.76
C ARG A 77 18.30 7.04 -6.26
N ASN A 78 17.27 6.29 -6.61
CA ASN A 78 16.82 6.10 -7.99
C ASN A 78 15.39 6.60 -8.20
N VAL A 79 15.07 6.95 -9.44
CA VAL A 79 13.71 7.35 -9.87
C VAL A 79 13.21 6.33 -10.87
N LEU A 80 12.02 5.77 -10.63
CA LEU A 80 11.35 4.95 -11.63
C LEU A 80 10.73 5.88 -12.67
N LYS A 81 11.26 5.87 -13.89
CA LYS A 81 10.80 6.78 -14.96
C LYS A 81 9.64 6.18 -15.73
N TRP A 82 8.61 6.98 -15.94
CA TRP A 82 7.51 6.69 -16.86
C TRP A 82 7.31 7.86 -17.82
N ASP A 83 7.73 7.69 -19.08
CA ASP A 83 7.56 8.71 -20.12
C ASP A 83 6.19 8.55 -20.80
N ASP A 84 5.14 8.88 -20.04
CA ASP A 84 3.76 8.84 -20.51
C ASP A 84 3.01 10.08 -20.01
N PRO A 85 2.35 10.84 -20.91
CA PRO A 85 1.65 12.08 -20.54
C PRO A 85 0.52 11.84 -19.54
N ARG A 86 -0.02 10.60 -19.44
CA ARG A 86 -1.02 10.22 -18.44
C ARG A 86 -0.52 10.42 -17.00
N GLY A 87 0.79 10.32 -16.76
CA GLY A 87 1.43 10.48 -15.45
C GLY A 87 2.04 11.86 -15.19
N SER A 88 1.80 12.85 -16.05
CA SER A 88 2.53 14.13 -16.05
C SER A 88 2.44 14.95 -14.75
N GLU A 89 1.37 14.80 -13.96
CA GLU A 89 1.26 15.42 -12.62
C GLU A 89 1.64 14.43 -11.51
N ILE A 90 1.22 13.17 -11.65
CA ILE A 90 1.58 12.11 -10.71
C ILE A 90 1.54 10.74 -11.37
N TYR A 91 2.49 9.90 -10.97
CA TYR A 91 2.39 8.45 -11.04
C TYR A 91 3.16 7.85 -9.87
N THR A 92 2.56 6.90 -9.17
CA THR A 92 3.14 6.32 -7.96
C THR A 92 2.50 4.99 -7.61
N ASN A 93 3.24 4.11 -6.96
CA ASN A 93 2.68 2.91 -6.33
C ASN A 93 2.12 3.20 -4.93
N ASN A 94 2.24 4.44 -4.44
CA ASN A 94 1.99 4.82 -3.06
C ASN A 94 2.67 3.82 -2.09
N CYS A 95 1.95 3.39 -1.07
CA CYS A 95 2.25 2.34 -0.12
C CYS A 95 1.71 0.97 -0.58
N GLY A 96 1.58 0.78 -1.90
CA GLY A 96 0.96 -0.38 -2.50
C GLY A 96 1.83 -1.64 -2.41
N GLN A 97 1.19 -2.78 -2.22
CA GLN A 97 1.85 -4.08 -2.33
C GLN A 97 2.13 -4.43 -3.79
N ARG A 98 3.20 -5.19 -3.99
CA ARG A 98 3.70 -5.64 -5.29
C ARG A 98 3.86 -7.16 -5.25
N PHE A 99 3.96 -7.78 -6.41
CA PHE A 99 4.19 -9.22 -6.53
C PHE A 99 5.45 -9.49 -7.37
N VAL A 100 6.40 -10.22 -6.81
CA VAL A 100 7.58 -10.69 -7.55
C VAL A 100 7.18 -11.94 -8.33
N MET A 101 7.22 -11.85 -9.64
CA MET A 101 6.88 -12.94 -10.55
C MET A 101 7.99 -13.99 -10.57
N PRO A 102 7.70 -15.26 -10.97
CA PRO A 102 8.71 -16.32 -11.01
C PRO A 102 9.96 -15.98 -11.84
N ASN A 103 9.80 -15.19 -12.91
CA ASN A 103 10.90 -14.75 -13.77
C ASN A 103 11.72 -13.55 -13.20
N GLY A 104 11.36 -13.03 -12.03
CA GLY A 104 11.99 -11.85 -11.43
C GLY A 104 11.43 -10.51 -11.90
N ASP A 105 10.43 -10.50 -12.79
CA ASP A 105 9.68 -9.28 -13.03
C ASP A 105 8.83 -8.93 -11.80
N ILE A 106 8.49 -7.65 -11.66
CA ILE A 106 7.64 -7.15 -10.59
C ILE A 106 6.31 -6.70 -11.19
N MET A 107 5.23 -7.36 -10.77
CA MET A 107 3.88 -6.88 -11.00
C MET A 107 3.47 -5.91 -9.89
N MET A 108 3.03 -4.72 -10.29
CA MET A 108 2.66 -3.65 -9.37
C MET A 108 1.57 -2.78 -10.01
N SER A 109 1.22 -1.69 -9.34
CA SER A 109 0.15 -0.79 -9.76
C SER A 109 0.62 0.64 -9.69
N PHE A 110 0.02 1.51 -10.50
CA PHE A 110 0.09 2.95 -10.30
C PHE A 110 -1.26 3.51 -9.90
N THR A 111 -1.24 4.49 -9.01
CA THR A 111 -2.12 5.65 -9.05
C THR A 111 -1.47 6.73 -9.88
N PHE A 112 -2.17 7.29 -10.85
CA PHE A 112 -1.63 8.31 -11.73
C PHE A 112 -2.69 9.30 -12.23
N GLY A 113 -2.23 10.42 -12.78
CA GLY A 113 -3.10 11.35 -13.49
C GLY A 113 -2.35 12.53 -14.07
N ALA A 114 -2.92 13.08 -15.14
CA ALA A 114 -2.48 14.33 -15.73
C ALA A 114 -3.24 15.49 -15.09
N ASN A 115 -2.52 16.56 -14.74
CA ASN A 115 -3.10 17.76 -14.11
C ASN A 115 -3.87 17.44 -12.81
N LYS A 116 -4.79 18.33 -12.42
CA LYS A 116 -5.63 18.21 -11.21
C LYS A 116 -6.90 17.36 -11.42
N GLN A 117 -6.90 16.46 -12.39
CA GLN A 117 -8.03 15.55 -12.63
C GLN A 117 -8.10 14.43 -11.58
N PRO A 118 -9.27 13.80 -11.37
CA PRO A 118 -9.37 12.58 -10.58
C PRO A 118 -8.34 11.55 -11.04
N ARG A 119 -7.66 10.94 -10.07
CA ARG A 119 -6.61 9.95 -10.30
C ARG A 119 -7.22 8.65 -10.81
N MET A 120 -6.44 7.97 -11.63
CA MET A 120 -6.74 6.66 -12.21
C MET A 120 -5.80 5.63 -11.61
N VAL A 121 -6.15 4.36 -11.73
CA VAL A 121 -5.23 3.26 -11.41
C VAL A 121 -5.08 2.30 -12.58
N ALA A 122 -3.91 1.67 -12.69
CA ALA A 122 -3.64 0.64 -13.69
C ALA A 122 -2.61 -0.35 -13.15
N GLY A 123 -2.65 -1.57 -13.69
CA GLY A 123 -1.58 -2.54 -13.54
C GLY A 123 -0.32 -2.11 -14.28
N VAL A 124 0.83 -2.48 -13.73
CA VAL A 124 2.16 -2.12 -14.22
C VAL A 124 3.07 -3.32 -14.07
N ARG A 125 3.71 -3.72 -15.18
CA ARG A 125 4.77 -4.72 -15.17
C ARG A 125 6.12 -4.03 -15.29
N CYS A 126 7.01 -4.32 -14.35
CA CYS A 126 8.38 -3.83 -14.34
C CYS A 126 9.35 -5.01 -14.46
N ALA A 127 10.46 -4.82 -15.14
CA ALA A 127 11.63 -5.68 -14.99
C ALA A 127 12.48 -5.17 -13.83
N PHE A 128 13.14 -6.09 -13.13
CA PHE A 128 14.08 -5.78 -12.06
C PHE A 128 15.27 -6.73 -12.11
N ASP A 129 16.48 -6.19 -12.17
CA ASP A 129 17.71 -6.97 -12.27
C ASP A 129 18.48 -7.11 -10.96
N GLY A 130 17.92 -6.56 -9.86
CA GLY A 130 18.59 -6.49 -8.56
C GLY A 130 19.23 -5.12 -8.30
N SER A 131 19.22 -4.22 -9.27
CA SER A 131 19.74 -2.86 -9.14
C SER A 131 18.80 -1.82 -9.77
N GLU A 132 18.33 -2.05 -11.00
CA GLU A 132 17.49 -1.14 -11.76
C GLU A 132 16.08 -1.70 -11.91
N LEU A 133 15.08 -0.85 -11.61
CA LEU A 133 13.67 -1.10 -11.85
C LEU A 133 13.24 -0.34 -13.12
N THR A 134 12.72 -1.07 -14.12
CA THR A 134 12.31 -0.48 -15.40
C THR A 134 10.87 -0.86 -15.73
N ILE A 135 10.04 0.12 -16.08
CA ILE A 135 8.67 -0.12 -16.55
C ILE A 135 8.73 -0.80 -17.92
N ARG A 136 8.07 -1.96 -18.04
CA ARG A 136 7.87 -2.66 -19.30
C ARG A 136 6.55 -2.28 -19.93
N GLU A 137 5.50 -2.25 -19.12
CA GLU A 137 4.14 -2.08 -19.61
C GLU A 137 3.24 -1.49 -18.54
N VAL A 138 2.31 -0.62 -18.97
CA VAL A 138 1.26 -0.07 -18.12
C VAL A 138 -0.08 -0.33 -18.80
N GLY A 139 -0.97 -1.01 -18.09
CA GLY A 139 -2.28 -1.39 -18.59
C GLY A 139 -3.24 -0.20 -18.82
N PRO A 140 -4.47 -0.49 -19.30
CA PRO A 140 -5.52 0.51 -19.41
C PRO A 140 -5.95 1.05 -18.03
N PRO A 141 -6.37 2.33 -17.94
CA PRO A 141 -6.79 2.93 -16.69
C PRO A 141 -8.18 2.46 -16.25
N LEU A 142 -8.30 2.08 -14.98
CA LEU A 142 -9.54 2.15 -14.21
C LEU A 142 -9.77 3.60 -13.74
N LYS A 143 -11.04 4.01 -13.68
CA LYS A 143 -11.41 5.42 -13.43
C LYS A 143 -12.55 5.52 -12.42
N ASN A 144 -12.50 6.57 -11.62
CA ASN A 144 -13.60 7.04 -10.80
C ASN A 144 -13.54 8.57 -10.76
N ALA A 145 -14.66 9.25 -11.02
CA ALA A 145 -14.72 10.71 -11.09
C ALA A 145 -15.10 11.38 -9.76
N VAL A 146 -15.33 10.61 -8.70
CA VAL A 146 -15.68 11.15 -7.38
C VAL A 146 -14.43 11.51 -6.59
N GLY A 147 -14.43 12.69 -5.96
CA GLY A 147 -13.34 13.17 -5.12
C GLY A 147 -12.01 13.20 -5.89
N ARG A 148 -10.97 12.59 -5.30
CA ARG A 148 -9.65 12.46 -5.95
C ARG A 148 -9.54 11.26 -6.90
N GLY A 149 -10.62 10.52 -7.16
CA GLY A 149 -10.61 9.32 -7.98
C GLY A 149 -10.07 8.09 -7.27
N LEU A 150 -9.31 7.27 -7.99
CA LEU A 150 -8.75 6.00 -7.51
C LEU A 150 -7.32 6.17 -7.01
N LEU A 151 -7.04 5.66 -5.82
CA LEU A 151 -5.84 5.90 -5.03
C LEU A 151 -5.25 4.58 -4.51
N GLU A 152 -4.02 4.65 -3.97
CA GLU A 152 -3.33 3.62 -3.17
C GLU A 152 -3.68 2.16 -3.50
N PRO A 153 -3.38 1.69 -4.72
CA PRO A 153 -3.66 0.32 -5.12
C PRO A 153 -2.60 -0.67 -4.63
N SER A 154 -3.02 -1.84 -4.15
CA SER A 154 -2.13 -2.95 -3.78
C SER A 154 -2.43 -4.19 -4.61
N ILE A 155 -1.39 -4.85 -5.11
CA ILE A 155 -1.52 -6.08 -5.92
C ILE A 155 -1.11 -7.32 -5.12
N THR A 156 -1.85 -8.40 -5.36
CA THR A 156 -1.40 -9.76 -5.06
C THR A 156 -1.73 -10.71 -6.22
N ARG A 157 -1.12 -11.90 -6.19
CA ARG A 157 -1.51 -13.03 -7.03
C ARG A 157 -2.07 -14.14 -6.14
N PHE A 158 -3.27 -14.60 -6.46
CA PHE A 158 -3.88 -15.76 -5.79
C PHE A 158 -4.35 -16.73 -6.87
N GLN A 159 -3.92 -17.98 -6.77
CA GLN A 159 -4.07 -18.98 -7.81
C GLN A 159 -3.47 -18.48 -9.14
N ASP A 160 -4.25 -18.46 -10.22
CA ASP A 160 -3.87 -18.05 -11.57
C ASP A 160 -4.25 -16.59 -11.90
N ARG A 161 -4.76 -15.83 -10.94
CA ARG A 161 -5.26 -14.46 -11.15
C ARG A 161 -4.54 -13.42 -10.29
N TYR A 162 -4.51 -12.19 -10.79
CA TYR A 162 -4.06 -11.00 -10.07
C TYR A 162 -5.25 -10.23 -9.52
N PHE A 163 -5.12 -9.78 -8.28
CA PHE A 163 -6.13 -9.00 -7.58
C PHE A 163 -5.53 -7.65 -7.20
N MET A 164 -6.28 -6.58 -7.39
CA MET A 164 -5.92 -5.22 -7.01
C MET A 164 -6.95 -4.67 -6.04
N THR A 165 -6.54 -4.29 -4.82
CA THR A 165 -7.36 -3.42 -3.97
C THR A 165 -7.15 -1.97 -4.38
N ILE A 166 -8.18 -1.14 -4.22
CA ILE A 166 -8.12 0.27 -4.62
C ILE A 166 -8.85 1.11 -3.57
N ARG A 167 -8.18 2.16 -3.09
CA ARG A 167 -8.77 3.19 -2.21
C ARG A 167 -9.52 4.22 -3.05
N ALA A 168 -10.66 4.69 -2.57
CA ALA A 168 -11.40 5.80 -3.16
C ALA A 168 -11.92 6.77 -2.08
N GLU A 169 -12.60 7.84 -2.51
CA GLU A 169 -13.17 8.87 -1.63
C GLU A 169 -14.68 9.03 -1.81
N ASP A 170 -15.34 8.00 -2.33
CA ASP A 170 -16.78 7.94 -2.56
C ASP A 170 -17.53 7.09 -1.53
N GLY A 171 -16.85 6.72 -0.43
CA GLY A 171 -17.41 5.87 0.62
C GLY A 171 -17.14 4.38 0.44
N HIS A 172 -16.41 3.99 -0.61
CA HIS A 172 -16.11 2.60 -0.92
C HIS A 172 -14.61 2.30 -1.02
N GLY A 173 -14.26 1.05 -0.78
CA GLY A 173 -13.04 0.43 -1.30
C GLY A 173 -13.41 -0.54 -2.41
N TYR A 174 -12.48 -0.81 -3.31
CA TYR A 174 -12.72 -1.65 -4.49
C TYR A 174 -11.72 -2.79 -4.61
N VAL A 175 -12.14 -3.83 -5.32
CA VAL A 175 -11.30 -4.88 -5.88
C VAL A 175 -11.44 -4.94 -7.40
N ALA A 176 -10.33 -5.18 -8.09
CA ALA A 176 -10.32 -5.51 -9.51
C ALA A 176 -9.52 -6.79 -9.74
N VAL A 177 -9.90 -7.57 -10.77
CA VAL A 177 -9.26 -8.84 -11.11
C VAL A 177 -8.74 -8.82 -12.55
N SER A 178 -7.59 -9.45 -12.76
CA SER A 178 -6.96 -9.58 -14.06
C SER A 178 -6.26 -10.94 -14.20
N PRO A 179 -6.32 -11.58 -15.38
CA PRO A 179 -5.54 -12.80 -15.64
C PRO A 179 -4.04 -12.52 -15.82
N ASP A 180 -3.64 -11.30 -16.20
CA ASP A 180 -2.25 -10.96 -16.55
C ASP A 180 -1.64 -9.86 -15.66
N GLY A 181 -2.43 -9.24 -14.79
CA GLY A 181 -2.00 -8.17 -13.91
C GLY A 181 -1.92 -6.79 -14.58
N LEU A 182 -2.33 -6.68 -15.84
CA LEU A 182 -2.34 -5.43 -16.61
C LEU A 182 -3.76 -5.05 -17.03
N ASN A 183 -4.50 -6.03 -17.58
CA ASN A 183 -5.84 -5.85 -18.12
C ASN A 183 -6.88 -6.16 -17.06
N TYR A 184 -7.17 -5.17 -16.22
CA TYR A 184 -8.25 -5.23 -15.24
C TYR A 184 -9.57 -4.83 -15.89
N GLN A 185 -10.52 -5.77 -15.96
CA GLN A 185 -11.76 -5.57 -16.71
C GLN A 185 -12.80 -4.72 -15.96
N ARG A 186 -12.89 -4.89 -14.64
CA ARG A 186 -13.88 -4.23 -13.79
C ARG A 186 -13.32 -4.01 -12.39
N GLN A 187 -13.72 -2.90 -11.77
CA GLN A 187 -13.63 -2.69 -10.32
C GLN A 187 -14.99 -2.93 -9.67
N THR A 188 -15.00 -3.66 -8.55
CA THR A 188 -16.17 -4.04 -7.76
C THR A 188 -16.02 -3.45 -6.37
N ALA A 189 -17.02 -2.72 -5.89
CA ALA A 189 -17.02 -2.19 -4.52
C ALA A 189 -17.12 -3.34 -3.52
N TRP A 190 -16.40 -3.25 -2.41
CA TRP A 190 -16.47 -4.28 -1.38
C TRP A 190 -17.86 -4.33 -0.73
N ALA A 191 -18.34 -5.56 -0.59
CA ALA A 191 -19.51 -5.93 0.18
C ALA A 191 -19.19 -7.18 0.99
N PHE A 192 -20.00 -7.44 2.02
CA PHE A 192 -20.04 -8.76 2.63
C PHE A 192 -20.71 -9.77 1.69
N ASP A 193 -20.56 -11.05 2.00
CA ASP A 193 -21.09 -12.20 1.27
C ASP A 193 -22.62 -12.28 1.23
N ASP A 194 -23.30 -11.56 2.13
CA ASP A 194 -24.75 -11.33 2.10
C ASP A 194 -25.18 -10.14 1.22
N GLY A 195 -24.22 -9.44 0.60
CA GLY A 195 -24.43 -8.25 -0.22
C GLY A 195 -24.44 -6.92 0.53
N THR A 196 -24.27 -6.93 1.86
CA THR A 196 -24.22 -5.69 2.66
C THR A 196 -23.00 -4.85 2.27
N SER A 197 -23.22 -3.60 1.89
CA SER A 197 -22.16 -2.66 1.53
C SER A 197 -21.22 -2.39 2.71
N ILE A 198 -19.91 -2.37 2.46
CA ILE A 198 -18.91 -2.02 3.46
C ILE A 198 -18.57 -0.54 3.32
N GLY A 199 -18.99 0.25 4.32
CA GLY A 199 -18.59 1.65 4.40
C GLY A 199 -17.09 1.76 4.60
N MET A 200 -16.42 2.46 3.71
CA MET A 200 -14.99 2.77 3.82
C MET A 200 -14.77 4.27 3.68
N SER A 201 -13.56 4.71 3.99
CA SER A 201 -13.15 6.10 3.78
C SER A 201 -11.79 6.11 3.07
N THR A 202 -11.10 7.23 3.14
CA THR A 202 -9.83 7.48 2.46
C THR A 202 -8.68 6.81 3.22
N THR A 203 -8.67 5.48 3.23
CA THR A 203 -7.72 4.58 3.90
C THR A 203 -7.29 3.46 2.95
N GLN A 204 -6.03 3.05 3.04
CA GLN A 204 -5.48 1.94 2.26
C GLN A 204 -6.08 0.59 2.68
N GLN A 205 -5.87 -0.42 1.83
CA GLN A 205 -6.25 -1.81 2.08
C GLN A 205 -5.13 -2.72 1.58
N HIS A 206 -4.77 -3.75 2.34
CA HIS A 206 -3.70 -4.67 1.95
C HIS A 206 -4.19 -6.11 1.91
N TRP A 207 -3.63 -6.87 0.99
CA TRP A 207 -3.81 -8.30 0.88
C TRP A 207 -2.99 -9.04 1.92
N LEU A 208 -3.61 -10.05 2.52
CA LEU A 208 -2.95 -11.13 3.23
C LEU A 208 -3.18 -12.40 2.43
N THR A 209 -2.16 -12.81 1.66
CA THR A 209 -2.28 -13.94 0.73
C THR A 209 -1.67 -15.20 1.33
N HIS A 210 -2.49 -16.24 1.42
CA HIS A 210 -2.13 -17.58 1.87
C HIS A 210 -2.33 -18.59 0.73
N SER A 211 -1.68 -19.76 0.77
CA SER A 211 -1.90 -20.80 -0.25
C SER A 211 -3.32 -21.38 -0.24
N ASP A 212 -3.98 -21.33 0.93
CA ASP A 212 -5.32 -21.88 1.15
C ASP A 212 -6.43 -20.81 1.11
N GLY A 213 -6.09 -19.54 0.96
CA GLY A 213 -7.09 -18.47 0.97
C GLY A 213 -6.52 -17.09 0.72
N LEU A 214 -7.40 -16.19 0.29
CA LEU A 214 -7.12 -14.78 0.14
C LEU A 214 -7.83 -14.00 1.24
N PHE A 215 -7.13 -13.08 1.88
CA PHE A 215 -7.68 -12.28 2.97
C PHE A 215 -7.38 -10.80 2.72
N LEU A 216 -8.24 -9.93 3.26
CA LEU A 216 -8.10 -8.49 3.18
C LEU A 216 -7.87 -7.92 4.59
N VAL A 217 -6.85 -7.10 4.76
CA VAL A 217 -6.62 -6.27 5.96
C VAL A 217 -7.04 -4.83 5.65
N TYR A 218 -7.95 -4.28 6.45
CA TYR A 218 -8.61 -3.03 6.14
C TYR A 218 -9.22 -2.33 7.36
N THR A 219 -9.64 -1.09 7.16
CA THR A 219 -10.50 -0.34 8.09
C THR A 219 -11.89 -0.17 7.47
N ARG A 220 -12.95 -0.22 8.27
CA ARG A 220 -14.32 0.08 7.83
C ARG A 220 -15.08 0.91 8.85
N GLN A 221 -16.21 1.45 8.41
CA GLN A 221 -17.19 2.06 9.30
C GLN A 221 -17.74 1.00 10.26
N ASP A 222 -17.85 1.37 11.53
CA ASP A 222 -18.38 0.55 12.60
C ASP A 222 -19.01 1.45 13.69
N GLU A 223 -19.96 0.92 14.46
CA GLU A 223 -20.58 1.72 15.51
C GLU A 223 -19.57 2.15 16.58
N THR A 224 -18.54 1.34 16.81
CA THR A 224 -17.50 1.56 17.84
C THR A 224 -16.53 2.69 17.49
N ASN A 225 -16.42 3.07 16.22
CA ASN A 225 -15.43 4.04 15.73
C ASN A 225 -16.04 5.24 15.00
N LYS A 226 -17.34 5.51 15.20
CA LYS A 226 -18.10 6.55 14.48
C LYS A 226 -17.52 7.97 14.52
N ASN A 227 -16.80 8.33 15.58
CA ASN A 227 -16.19 9.65 15.71
C ASN A 227 -14.66 9.62 15.46
N VAL A 228 -14.09 8.46 15.14
CA VAL A 228 -12.68 8.30 14.77
C VAL A 228 -12.47 8.85 13.36
N ILE A 229 -11.51 9.76 13.22
CA ILE A 229 -11.22 10.42 11.94
C ILE A 229 -10.92 9.37 10.85
N ARG A 230 -11.75 9.38 9.80
CA ARG A 230 -11.67 8.46 8.65
C ARG A 230 -11.71 6.98 9.05
N TRP A 231 -12.27 6.64 10.21
CA TRP A 231 -12.43 5.26 10.66
C TRP A 231 -11.09 4.52 10.81
N ARG A 232 -10.01 5.26 11.10
CA ARG A 232 -8.61 4.78 11.12
C ARG A 232 -8.24 3.89 12.31
N SER A 233 -9.21 3.21 12.90
CA SER A 233 -9.03 2.21 13.96
C SER A 233 -10.37 1.53 14.21
N PRO A 234 -10.45 0.21 14.45
CA PRO A 234 -9.36 -0.77 14.43
C PRO A 234 -8.93 -1.18 13.01
N LEU A 235 -7.93 -2.05 12.89
CA LEU A 235 -7.68 -2.84 11.68
C LEU A 235 -8.36 -4.20 11.78
N TRP A 236 -9.14 -4.51 10.76
CA TRP A 236 -9.84 -5.78 10.58
C TRP A 236 -9.10 -6.67 9.57
N VAL A 237 -9.35 -7.97 9.64
CA VAL A 237 -9.04 -8.94 8.59
C VAL A 237 -10.27 -9.78 8.31
N ALA A 238 -10.55 -10.05 7.04
CA ALA A 238 -11.60 -11.00 6.63
C ALA A 238 -11.13 -11.81 5.42
N GLN A 239 -11.62 -13.05 5.31
CA GLN A 239 -11.41 -13.86 4.12
C GLN A 239 -12.20 -13.28 2.94
N VAL A 240 -11.63 -13.38 1.75
CA VAL A 240 -12.22 -12.97 0.48
C VAL A 240 -12.74 -14.21 -0.24
N ASP A 241 -13.96 -14.13 -0.76
CA ASP A 241 -14.44 -15.05 -1.80
C ASP A 241 -13.89 -14.54 -3.16
N PRO A 242 -12.90 -15.21 -3.77
CA PRO A 242 -12.24 -14.73 -4.97
C PRO A 242 -13.11 -14.84 -6.23
N GLU A 243 -14.21 -15.60 -6.18
CA GLU A 243 -15.15 -15.69 -7.30
C GLU A 243 -16.24 -14.63 -7.20
N LYS A 244 -16.80 -14.42 -5.99
CA LYS A 244 -17.85 -13.41 -5.77
C LYS A 244 -17.30 -12.00 -5.57
N LEU A 245 -16.01 -11.85 -5.26
CA LEU A 245 -15.34 -10.59 -4.97
C LEU A 245 -15.97 -9.83 -3.79
N CYS A 246 -16.24 -10.57 -2.72
CA CYS A 246 -16.80 -10.07 -1.46
C CYS A 246 -16.00 -10.58 -0.25
N LEU A 247 -16.24 -9.99 0.92
CA LEU A 247 -15.67 -10.44 2.18
C LEU A 247 -16.64 -11.40 2.88
N ILE A 248 -16.12 -12.52 3.38
CA ILE A 248 -16.92 -13.51 4.11
C ILE A 248 -17.11 -13.01 5.54
N ARG A 249 -18.32 -12.53 5.87
CA ARG A 249 -18.58 -11.77 7.10
C ARG A 249 -18.24 -12.54 8.37
N GLU A 250 -18.56 -13.83 8.40
CA GLU A 250 -18.30 -14.70 9.57
C GLU A 250 -16.81 -14.89 9.88
N THR A 251 -15.92 -14.58 8.93
CA THR A 251 -14.47 -14.70 9.12
C THR A 251 -13.82 -13.41 9.61
N GLU A 252 -14.56 -12.30 9.68
CA GLU A 252 -14.01 -11.01 10.06
C GLU A 252 -13.51 -11.02 11.51
N GLN A 253 -12.26 -10.62 11.70
CA GLN A 253 -11.61 -10.51 13.00
C GLN A 253 -10.84 -9.20 13.12
N VAL A 254 -10.60 -8.75 14.35
CA VAL A 254 -9.73 -7.61 14.65
C VAL A 254 -8.28 -8.09 14.66
N VAL A 255 -7.43 -7.48 13.84
CA VAL A 255 -5.97 -7.74 13.86
C VAL A 255 -5.27 -6.84 14.85
N LEU A 256 -5.62 -5.55 14.83
CA LEU A 256 -5.14 -4.56 15.79
C LEU A 256 -6.34 -3.79 16.34
N PRO A 257 -6.57 -3.82 17.66
CA PRO A 257 -7.79 -3.29 18.25
C PRO A 257 -7.80 -1.77 18.28
N LEU A 258 -9.01 -1.22 18.41
CA LEU A 258 -9.20 0.15 18.81
C LEU A 258 -8.88 0.23 20.30
N VAL A 259 -7.91 1.07 20.65
CA VAL A 259 -7.58 1.38 22.04
C VAL A 259 -8.16 2.74 22.38
N GLY A 260 -9.07 2.77 23.36
CA GLY A 260 -9.80 3.98 23.78
C GLY A 260 -11.29 3.93 23.44
N ASP A 261 -11.93 5.10 23.36
CA ASP A 261 -13.36 5.25 23.06
C ASP A 261 -13.55 6.00 21.74
N GLY A 262 -13.83 5.26 20.66
CA GLY A 262 -14.07 5.82 19.32
C GLY A 262 -15.39 6.57 19.16
N VAL A 263 -16.21 6.63 20.21
CA VAL A 263 -17.53 7.26 20.23
C VAL A 263 -17.50 8.52 21.11
N ASN A 264 -17.20 8.40 22.39
CA ASN A 264 -17.30 9.53 23.33
C ASN A 264 -16.00 10.30 23.49
N ASP A 265 -14.85 9.71 23.16
CA ASP A 265 -13.54 10.36 23.30
C ASP A 265 -12.57 10.05 22.15
N ALA A 266 -13.08 10.17 20.91
CA ALA A 266 -12.33 9.81 19.71
C ALA A 266 -11.04 10.62 19.50
N ASN A 267 -10.84 11.72 20.23
CA ASN A 267 -9.61 12.52 20.18
C ASN A 267 -8.43 11.84 20.90
N GLN A 268 -8.71 10.87 21.79
CA GLN A 268 -7.70 10.07 22.48
C GLN A 268 -7.45 8.72 21.79
N VAL A 269 -8.20 8.39 20.73
CA VAL A 269 -7.96 7.18 19.95
C VAL A 269 -6.75 7.39 19.04
N ALA A 270 -5.81 6.46 19.09
CA ALA A 270 -4.68 6.43 18.18
C ALA A 270 -5.16 6.09 16.75
N LEU A 271 -4.75 6.92 15.79
CA LEU A 271 -5.10 6.77 14.39
C LEU A 271 -4.03 5.93 13.71
N MET A 272 -4.44 4.80 13.14
CA MET A 272 -3.54 3.95 12.37
C MET A 272 -3.12 4.68 11.08
N GLY A 273 -1.81 4.65 10.84
CA GLY A 273 -1.18 5.19 9.66
C GLY A 273 -1.36 4.28 8.44
N ASN A 274 -0.42 4.40 7.51
CA ASN A 274 -0.24 3.36 6.51
C ASN A 274 0.36 2.13 7.22
N PHE A 275 -0.18 0.96 6.93
CA PHE A 275 0.22 -0.33 7.47
C PHE A 275 0.82 -1.21 6.37
N ASP A 276 1.43 -2.31 6.77
CA ASP A 276 1.95 -3.30 5.83
C ASP A 276 1.64 -4.72 6.30
N VAL A 277 1.54 -5.65 5.34
CA VAL A 277 1.29 -7.06 5.58
C VAL A 277 2.44 -7.87 5.00
N THR A 278 3.12 -8.65 5.85
CA THR A 278 4.26 -9.47 5.45
C THR A 278 4.06 -10.91 5.93
N ASN A 279 4.28 -11.88 5.03
CA ASN A 279 4.43 -13.28 5.41
C ASN A 279 5.84 -13.50 5.96
N VAL A 280 5.97 -13.78 7.26
CA VAL A 280 7.30 -13.88 7.93
C VAL A 280 7.83 -15.31 7.95
N SER A 281 6.96 -16.31 7.86
CA SER A 281 7.27 -17.73 7.71
C SER A 281 6.08 -18.43 7.03
N PRO A 282 6.18 -19.72 6.67
CA PRO A 282 5.01 -20.48 6.20
C PRO A 282 3.87 -20.47 7.23
N ASP A 283 4.18 -20.51 8.52
CA ASP A 283 3.19 -20.65 9.58
C ASP A 283 2.73 -19.32 10.19
N GLU A 284 3.29 -18.19 9.73
CA GLU A 284 3.01 -16.90 10.34
C GLU A 284 3.10 -15.72 9.37
N SER A 285 2.12 -14.82 9.48
CA SER A 285 2.12 -13.50 8.86
C SER A 285 2.01 -12.41 9.91
N CYS A 286 2.44 -11.21 9.55
CA CYS A 286 2.45 -10.05 10.42
C CYS A 286 1.77 -8.86 9.74
N VAL A 287 1.06 -8.07 10.55
CA VAL A 287 0.53 -6.75 10.17
C VAL A 287 1.23 -5.70 11.02
N THR A 288 1.94 -4.78 10.39
CA THR A 288 2.68 -3.72 11.07
C THR A 288 2.09 -2.36 10.77
N VAL A 289 1.99 -1.49 11.77
CA VAL A 289 1.48 -0.12 11.58
C VAL A 289 2.14 0.83 12.57
N GLY A 290 2.41 2.06 12.12
CA GLY A 290 2.63 3.18 13.03
C GLY A 290 1.29 3.86 13.30
N GLU A 291 0.94 4.06 14.57
CA GLU A 291 -0.22 4.84 14.96
C GLU A 291 0.17 6.14 15.64
N TRP A 292 -0.74 7.10 15.72
CA TRP A 292 -0.50 8.36 16.42
C TRP A 292 -1.79 9.05 16.85
N MET A 293 -1.70 9.88 17.89
CA MET A 293 -2.80 10.70 18.43
C MET A 293 -2.54 12.18 18.12
N PRO A 294 -3.13 12.74 17.03
CA PRO A 294 -2.83 14.10 16.60
C PRO A 294 -3.14 15.17 17.66
N ARG A 295 -4.22 14.97 18.41
CA ARG A 295 -4.69 15.91 19.45
C ARG A 295 -4.06 15.66 20.82
N ASN A 296 -3.29 14.58 20.97
CA ASN A 296 -2.58 14.24 22.21
C ASN A 296 -1.05 14.28 21.99
N LYS A 297 -0.55 15.49 21.70
CA LYS A 297 0.88 15.78 21.51
C LYS A 297 1.55 14.97 20.38
N ALA A 298 0.78 14.47 19.42
CA ALA A 298 1.26 13.63 18.32
C ALA A 298 2.10 12.41 18.77
N LYS A 299 1.79 11.86 19.95
CA LYS A 299 2.38 10.60 20.43
C LYS A 299 1.85 9.42 19.64
N GLY A 300 2.59 8.32 19.62
CA GLY A 300 2.21 7.13 18.87
C GLY A 300 3.12 5.94 19.15
N ASP A 301 2.69 4.78 18.69
CA ASP A 301 3.36 3.50 18.85
C ASP A 301 3.60 2.84 17.49
N VAL A 302 4.57 1.91 17.46
CA VAL A 302 4.74 0.97 16.34
C VAL A 302 4.16 -0.37 16.78
N LEU A 303 3.09 -0.78 16.13
CA LEU A 303 2.33 -1.96 16.47
C LEU A 303 2.62 -3.12 15.52
N LEU A 304 2.54 -4.33 16.05
CA LEU A 304 2.70 -5.60 15.33
C LEU A 304 1.57 -6.55 15.74
N GLY A 305 0.68 -6.88 14.80
CA GLY A 305 -0.25 -8.00 14.90
C GLY A 305 0.37 -9.24 14.26
N ARG A 306 0.28 -10.39 14.92
CA ARG A 306 0.77 -11.68 14.40
C ARG A 306 -0.40 -12.60 14.11
N ILE A 307 -0.43 -13.19 12.93
CA ILE A 307 -1.45 -14.13 12.47
C ILE A 307 -0.74 -15.48 12.31
N LYS A 308 -1.13 -16.45 13.14
CA LYS A 308 -0.61 -17.82 13.08
C LYS A 308 -1.53 -18.68 12.23
N TRP A 309 -0.95 -19.43 11.31
CA TRP A 309 -1.69 -20.31 10.44
C TRP A 309 -1.73 -21.74 10.98
N ASN A 310 -2.88 -22.39 10.87
CA ASN A 310 -3.03 -23.81 11.22
C ASN A 310 -2.41 -24.74 10.17
N GLN A 311 -2.15 -24.22 8.96
CA GLN A 311 -1.51 -24.90 7.86
C GLN A 311 -0.45 -23.98 7.26
N PRO A 312 0.71 -24.51 6.81
CA PRO A 312 1.76 -23.68 6.25
C PRO A 312 1.34 -23.07 4.91
N ASN A 313 1.71 -21.81 4.71
CA ASN A 313 1.61 -21.11 3.45
C ASN A 313 2.63 -21.66 2.44
N ARG A 314 2.14 -22.33 1.40
CA ARG A 314 2.96 -23.01 0.38
C ARG A 314 3.34 -22.11 -0.80
N ASN A 315 2.92 -20.84 -0.79
CA ASN A 315 3.21 -19.88 -1.85
C ASN A 315 4.45 -19.01 -1.58
N LEU A 316 5.13 -19.23 -0.45
CA LEU A 316 6.28 -18.43 -0.06
C LEU A 316 7.55 -18.98 -0.73
N PRO A 317 8.49 -18.10 -1.14
CA PRO A 317 9.79 -18.57 -1.57
C PRO A 317 10.46 -19.30 -0.40
N ASP A 318 11.39 -20.21 -0.72
CA ASP A 318 12.25 -20.81 0.29
C ASP A 318 12.90 -19.67 1.09
N PHE A 319 12.56 -19.58 2.38
CA PHE A 319 13.14 -18.58 3.26
C PHE A 319 14.63 -18.85 3.28
N VAL A 320 15.41 -17.87 2.82
CA VAL A 320 16.85 -17.92 2.95
C VAL A 320 17.14 -17.80 4.44
N SER A 321 17.40 -18.94 5.08
CA SER A 321 17.89 -19.03 6.46
C SER A 321 19.27 -18.40 6.57
#